data_AF-A0A9E5MV47-F1
#
_entry.id   AF-A0A9E5MV47-F1
#
_cell.length_a   1.000
_cell.length_b   1.000
_cell.length_c   1.000
_cell.angle_alpha   90.00
_cell.angle_beta   90.00
_cell.angle_gamma   90.00
#
_symmetry.space_group_name_H-M   'P 1'
#
loop_
_entity.id
_entity.type
_entity.pdbx_description
1 polymer ?
#
loop_
_entity_poly.entity_id
_entity_poly.type
_entity_poly.pdbx_seq_one_letter_code
_entity_poly.pdbx_strand_id
1 'polypeptide(L)'
;FPDLYLIGTNLSTGYSQVMSAEQTPDMAVAEAVRISMSIPLFFAAVRERGGDVLVDGGVLRNYPVKVFDRERYIATEKRKAHALMTRYYARDNEALGRGASRYCYNKETLGFRLDTREEIALFKDGQQPVGERVDDFFDYSSALLRSVLNVQNNSHLHSDDWQRTIYIDTLGIRSTDFSLDDRQKRRLIRAGADGVSAYFDWYDGARGRLLPCNHPRYKAGQEA
;
A
#
# COMPACT_ATOMS: atom_id res chain seq x y z
N PHE A 1 -17.27 -11.23 10.49
CA PHE A 1 -16.78 -10.32 9.43
C PHE A 1 -15.28 -10.21 9.56
N PRO A 2 -14.52 -10.05 8.46
CA PRO A 2 -13.09 -9.77 8.54
C PRO A 2 -12.84 -8.41 9.21
N ASP A 3 -11.71 -8.27 9.88
CA ASP A 3 -11.30 -6.99 10.48
C ASP A 3 -10.93 -5.99 9.37
N LEU A 4 -11.32 -4.72 9.56
CA LEU A 4 -11.10 -3.64 8.60
C LEU A 4 -10.11 -2.62 9.15
N TYR A 5 -9.14 -2.25 8.32
CA TYR A 5 -8.13 -1.24 8.60
C TYR A 5 -8.11 -0.25 7.46
N LEU A 6 -8.31 1.03 7.78
CA LEU A 6 -8.32 2.14 6.83
C LEU A 6 -7.26 3.14 7.23
N ILE A 7 -6.65 3.79 6.24
CA ILE A 7 -5.59 4.78 6.48
C ILE A 7 -6.12 6.17 6.17
N GLY A 8 -5.89 7.09 7.10
CA GLY A 8 -6.08 8.53 6.92
C GLY A 8 -4.78 9.27 7.14
N THR A 9 -4.67 10.45 6.55
CA THR A 9 -3.58 11.39 6.83
C THR A 9 -4.12 12.46 7.77
N ASN A 10 -3.58 12.55 8.99
CA ASN A 10 -3.92 13.61 9.92
C ASN A 10 -3.00 14.82 9.68
N LEU A 11 -3.56 15.86 9.06
CA LEU A 11 -2.82 17.09 8.74
C LEU A 11 -2.48 17.92 9.98
N SER A 12 -3.26 17.80 11.06
CA SER A 12 -2.99 18.49 12.32
C SER A 12 -1.73 17.97 13.01
N THR A 13 -1.42 16.68 12.85
CA THR A 13 -0.26 16.04 13.48
C THR A 13 0.89 15.79 12.49
N GLY A 14 0.61 15.73 11.19
CA GLY A 14 1.59 15.38 10.16
C GLY A 14 1.86 13.87 10.06
N TYR A 15 1.03 13.03 10.68
CA TYR A 15 1.20 11.57 10.69
C TYR A 15 0.00 10.84 10.07
N SER A 16 0.25 9.61 9.59
CA SER A 16 -0.83 8.70 9.20
C SER A 16 -1.54 8.14 10.43
N GLN A 17 -2.85 7.96 10.32
CA GLN A 17 -3.71 7.35 11.33
C GLN A 17 -4.30 6.06 10.76
N VAL A 18 -4.27 5.00 11.55
CA VAL A 18 -4.93 3.73 11.22
C VAL A 18 -6.29 3.70 11.93
N MET A 19 -7.36 3.68 11.15
CA MET A 19 -8.73 3.57 11.64
C MET A 19 -9.15 2.11 11.56
N SER A 20 -9.44 1.50 12.70
CA SER A 20 -9.82 0.09 12.81
C SER A 20 -10.58 -0.17 14.11
N ALA A 21 -11.13 -1.37 14.26
CA ALA A 21 -11.75 -1.78 15.51
C ALA A 21 -10.78 -1.78 16.71
N GLU A 22 -9.46 -1.90 16.47
CA GLU A 22 -8.45 -1.86 17.54
C GLU A 22 -8.16 -0.45 18.04
N GLN A 23 -8.14 0.54 17.13
CA GLN A 23 -7.63 1.89 17.43
C GLN A 23 -8.75 2.93 17.56
N THR A 24 -9.84 2.73 16.82
CA THR A 24 -10.98 3.65 16.74
C THR A 24 -12.29 2.85 16.81
N PRO A 25 -12.54 2.09 17.90
CA PRO A 25 -13.67 1.15 17.99
C PRO A 25 -15.04 1.83 17.83
N ASP A 26 -15.14 3.10 18.23
CA ASP A 26 -16.39 3.87 18.19
C ASP A 26 -16.58 4.66 16.88
N MET A 27 -15.60 4.64 15.97
CA MET A 27 -15.69 5.36 14.69
C MET A 27 -16.57 4.58 13.71
N ALA A 28 -17.51 5.28 13.06
CA ALA A 28 -18.33 4.66 12.03
C ALA A 28 -17.46 4.27 10.82
N VAL A 29 -17.67 3.06 10.29
CA VAL A 29 -16.95 2.60 9.09
C VAL A 29 -17.11 3.58 7.92
N ALA A 30 -18.30 4.16 7.74
CA ALA A 30 -18.55 5.15 6.70
C ALA A 30 -17.71 6.43 6.87
N GLU A 31 -17.47 6.85 8.12
CA GLU A 31 -16.61 8.01 8.43
C GLU A 31 -15.15 7.68 8.12
N ALA A 32 -14.67 6.51 8.56
CA ALA A 32 -13.31 6.06 8.26
C ALA A 32 -13.06 5.95 6.74
N VAL A 33 -14.02 5.41 5.99
CA VAL A 33 -13.93 5.35 4.51
C VAL A 33 -13.95 6.75 3.93
N ARG A 34 -14.83 7.64 4.40
CA ARG A 34 -14.93 9.03 3.95
C ARG A 34 -13.62 9.77 4.14
N ILE A 35 -12.94 9.60 5.28
CA ILE A 35 -11.60 10.12 5.55
C ILE A 35 -10.60 9.53 4.55
N SER A 36 -10.57 8.20 4.43
CA SER A 36 -9.58 7.48 3.63
C SER A 36 -9.62 7.82 2.13
N MET A 37 -10.75 8.32 1.62
CA MET A 37 -10.93 8.77 0.23
C MET A 37 -11.04 10.32 0.06
N SER A 38 -10.63 11.11 1.06
CA SER A 38 -10.71 12.59 1.05
C SER A 38 -9.52 13.25 0.34
N ILE A 39 -9.33 12.98 -0.96
CA ILE A 39 -8.16 13.51 -1.70
C ILE A 39 -8.17 15.05 -1.62
N PRO A 40 -7.12 15.70 -1.09
CA PRO A 40 -7.06 17.16 -1.01
C PRO A 40 -7.31 17.82 -2.36
N LEU A 41 -7.87 19.04 -2.36
CA LEU A 41 -8.25 19.81 -3.55
C LEU A 41 -9.44 19.25 -4.36
N PHE A 42 -9.74 17.95 -4.27
CA PHE A 42 -10.89 17.32 -4.93
C PHE A 42 -12.08 17.12 -3.98
N PHE A 43 -11.80 16.74 -2.74
CA PHE A 43 -12.81 16.49 -1.72
C PHE A 43 -12.56 17.30 -0.46
N ALA A 44 -13.63 17.66 0.24
CA ALA A 44 -13.53 18.32 1.53
C ALA A 44 -12.82 17.41 2.54
N ALA A 45 -11.86 17.98 3.28
CA ALA A 45 -11.26 17.33 4.43
C ALA A 45 -12.31 17.04 5.51
N VAL A 46 -12.04 16.05 6.35
CA VAL A 46 -12.90 15.69 7.47
C VAL A 46 -12.30 16.31 8.74
N ARG A 47 -13.14 17.00 9.52
CA ARG A 47 -12.75 17.49 10.84
C ARG A 47 -13.36 16.61 11.91
N GLU A 48 -12.53 15.93 12.67
CA GLU A 48 -12.96 15.07 13.77
C GLU A 48 -13.48 15.89 14.96
N ARG A 49 -14.19 15.23 15.89
CA ARG A 49 -14.74 15.86 17.10
C ARG A 49 -13.67 16.55 17.96
N GLY A 50 -12.43 16.05 17.93
CA GLY A 50 -11.28 16.63 18.63
C GLY A 50 -10.69 17.87 17.95
N GLY A 51 -11.17 18.26 16.77
CA GLY A 51 -10.70 19.40 16.01
C GLY A 51 -9.63 19.08 14.97
N ASP A 52 -9.08 17.86 14.96
CA ASP A 52 -8.10 17.41 13.98
C ASP A 52 -8.67 17.38 12.56
N VAL A 53 -7.81 17.66 11.58
CA VAL A 53 -8.17 17.69 10.16
C VAL A 53 -7.53 16.49 9.47
N LEU A 54 -8.37 15.64 8.88
CA LEU A 54 -7.95 14.43 8.19
C LEU A 54 -8.30 14.48 6.71
N VAL A 55 -7.41 13.90 5.91
CA VAL A 55 -7.52 13.74 4.46
C VAL A 55 -7.16 12.32 4.06
N ASP A 56 -7.21 12.07 2.75
CA ASP A 56 -6.87 10.79 2.13
C ASP A 56 -5.59 10.15 2.67
N GLY A 57 -5.64 8.83 2.90
CA GLY A 57 -4.51 8.06 3.41
C GLY A 57 -3.31 8.06 2.46
N GLY A 58 -3.56 8.16 1.15
CA GLY A 58 -2.57 8.18 0.09
C GLY A 58 -1.62 9.37 0.13
N VAL A 59 -1.97 10.44 0.85
CA VAL A 59 -1.09 11.61 1.03
C VAL A 59 0.20 11.25 1.77
N LEU A 60 0.12 10.44 2.83
CA LEU A 60 1.30 10.03 3.62
C LEU A 60 1.62 8.54 3.55
N ARG A 61 0.66 7.67 3.20
CA ARG A 61 0.87 6.22 3.20
C ARG A 61 -0.04 5.54 2.18
N ASN A 62 0.37 5.59 0.91
CA ASN A 62 -0.42 5.06 -0.20
C ASN A 62 -0.34 3.53 -0.39
N TYR A 63 0.60 2.85 0.28
CA TYR A 63 0.71 1.40 0.20
C TYR A 63 1.03 0.77 1.57
N PRO A 64 0.03 0.63 2.45
CA PRO A 64 0.19 0.19 3.84
C PRO A 64 0.41 -1.33 4.00
N VAL A 65 1.11 -2.01 3.08
CA VAL A 65 1.29 -3.48 3.09
C VAL A 65 1.91 -4.00 4.40
N LYS A 66 2.69 -3.17 5.10
CA LYS A 66 3.35 -3.52 6.36
C LYS A 66 2.47 -3.34 7.61
N VAL A 67 1.21 -2.91 7.47
CA VAL A 67 0.31 -2.76 8.65
C VAL A 67 0.15 -4.09 9.40
N PHE A 68 0.22 -5.22 8.69
CA PHE A 68 0.07 -6.56 9.26
C PHE A 68 1.40 -7.28 9.55
N ASP A 69 2.53 -6.57 9.48
CA ASP A 69 3.88 -7.12 9.73
C ASP A 69 4.20 -7.27 11.21
N ARG A 70 3.34 -8.01 11.92
CA ARG A 70 3.56 -8.38 13.32
C ARG A 70 3.08 -9.79 13.59
N GLU A 71 3.77 -10.47 14.50
CA GLU A 71 3.44 -11.86 14.87
C GLU A 71 2.01 -12.00 15.43
N ARG A 72 1.44 -10.94 16.00
CA ARG A 72 0.05 -10.95 16.50
C ARG A 72 -0.99 -11.19 15.41
N TYR A 73 -0.68 -10.81 14.17
CA TYR A 73 -1.57 -11.01 13.02
C TYR A 73 -1.42 -12.39 12.38
N ILE A 74 -0.57 -13.24 12.95
CA ILE A 74 -0.34 -14.61 12.49
C ILE A 74 -0.74 -15.54 13.62
N ALA A 75 -1.61 -16.50 13.30
CA ALA A 75 -2.03 -17.53 14.25
C ALA A 75 -0.82 -18.25 14.84
N THR A 76 -0.82 -18.48 16.15
CA THR A 76 0.37 -18.92 16.91
C THR A 76 1.01 -20.17 16.33
N GLU A 77 0.19 -21.14 15.90
CA GLU A 77 0.59 -22.40 15.28
C GLU A 77 1.22 -22.24 13.88
N LYS A 78 0.94 -21.13 13.19
CA LYS A 78 1.47 -20.83 11.85
C LYS A 78 2.74 -19.98 11.87
N ARG A 79 3.03 -19.28 12.97
CA ARG A 79 4.15 -18.31 13.05
C ARG A 79 5.47 -18.87 12.55
N LYS A 80 5.81 -20.13 12.88
CA LYS A 80 7.06 -20.77 12.44
C LYS A 80 7.22 -20.82 10.91
N ALA A 81 6.14 -20.98 10.15
CA ALA A 81 6.18 -21.06 8.70
C ALA A 81 5.85 -19.73 8.01
N HIS A 82 5.04 -18.88 8.65
CA HIS A 82 4.43 -17.69 8.06
C HIS A 82 5.01 -16.36 8.56
N ALA A 83 5.77 -16.34 9.66
CA ALA A 83 6.52 -15.17 10.11
C ALA A 83 7.97 -15.29 9.66
N LEU A 84 8.45 -14.33 8.86
CA LEU A 84 9.85 -14.25 8.45
C LEU A 84 10.53 -13.09 9.18
N MET A 85 11.57 -13.40 9.95
CA MET A 85 12.43 -12.38 10.56
C MET A 85 13.33 -11.77 9.50
N THR A 86 13.22 -10.46 9.30
CA THR A 86 14.01 -9.70 8.34
C THR A 86 14.98 -8.78 9.06
N ARG A 87 16.11 -8.47 8.42
CA ARG A 87 17.14 -7.61 9.02
C ARG A 87 16.65 -6.18 9.24
N TYR A 88 15.77 -5.67 8.37
CA TYR A 88 15.28 -4.30 8.48
C TYR A 88 14.38 -4.09 9.71
N TYR A 89 13.70 -5.12 10.22
CA TYR A 89 12.94 -5.05 11.48
C TYR A 89 13.80 -5.31 12.74
N ALA A 90 15.11 -5.52 12.62
CA ALA A 90 15.95 -5.83 13.79
C ALA A 90 15.94 -4.68 14.81
N ARG A 91 16.19 -3.44 14.36
CA ARG A 91 16.19 -2.24 15.21
C ARG A 91 14.81 -1.98 15.83
N ASP A 92 13.75 -2.13 15.06
CA ASP A 92 12.38 -1.95 15.57
C ASP A 92 12.08 -2.94 16.68
N ASN A 93 12.48 -4.21 16.49
CA ASN A 93 12.29 -5.26 17.48
C ASN A 93 13.15 -5.08 18.74
N GLU A 94 14.36 -4.55 18.61
CA GLU A 94 15.23 -4.20 19.76
C GLU A 94 14.64 -3.07 20.60
N ALA A 95 13.96 -2.12 19.97
CA ALA A 95 13.31 -0.99 20.63
C ALA A 95 11.92 -1.30 21.22
N LEU A 96 11.40 -2.52 21.06
CA LEU A 96 10.06 -2.87 21.53
C LEU A 96 9.96 -2.87 23.06
N GLY A 97 8.89 -2.27 23.58
CA GLY A 97 8.52 -2.37 24.99
C GLY A 97 8.12 -3.80 25.39
N ARG A 98 8.19 -4.09 26.69
CA ARG A 98 7.79 -5.40 27.24
C ARG A 98 6.34 -5.74 26.85
N GLY A 99 6.12 -6.95 26.34
CA GLY A 99 4.79 -7.44 25.95
C GLY A 99 4.30 -7.00 24.57
N ALA A 100 5.05 -6.16 23.85
CA ALA A 100 4.71 -5.79 22.48
C ALA A 100 4.94 -6.95 21.50
N SER A 101 4.03 -7.11 20.54
CA SER A 101 4.18 -8.10 19.47
C SER A 101 5.32 -7.71 18.52
N ARG A 102 6.21 -8.68 18.25
CA ARG A 102 7.36 -8.51 17.37
C ARG A 102 6.97 -8.20 15.95
N TYR A 103 7.76 -7.35 15.30
CA TYR A 103 7.69 -7.13 13.86
C TYR A 103 8.25 -8.34 13.11
N CYS A 104 7.52 -8.76 12.08
CA CYS A 104 7.90 -9.84 11.19
C CYS A 104 7.39 -9.52 9.78
N TYR A 105 8.10 -9.97 8.74
CA TYR A 105 7.49 -10.03 7.42
C TYR A 105 6.38 -11.10 7.46
N ASN A 106 5.14 -10.65 7.34
CA ASN A 106 3.98 -11.52 7.35
C ASN A 106 3.76 -12.09 5.95
N LYS A 107 4.05 -13.39 5.80
CA LYS A 107 3.92 -14.11 4.53
C LYS A 107 2.46 -14.28 4.07
N GLU A 108 1.49 -14.12 4.97
CA GLU A 108 0.05 -14.21 4.64
C GLU A 108 -0.51 -12.88 4.12
N THR A 109 0.28 -11.79 4.17
CA THR A 109 -0.13 -10.51 3.59
C THR A 109 0.00 -10.57 2.08
N LEU A 110 -1.06 -10.19 1.37
CA LEU A 110 -1.08 -10.00 -0.08
C LEU A 110 -1.53 -8.58 -0.38
N GLY A 111 -0.69 -7.82 -1.04
CA GLY A 111 -0.96 -6.44 -1.42
C GLY A 111 -1.33 -6.32 -2.90
N PHE A 112 -2.12 -5.29 -3.22
CA PHE A 112 -2.54 -4.94 -4.57
C PHE A 112 -2.07 -3.52 -4.86
N ARG A 113 -1.26 -3.36 -5.89
CA ARG A 113 -0.63 -2.09 -6.21
C ARG A 113 -1.02 -1.66 -7.62
N LEU A 114 -1.52 -0.44 -7.72
CA LEU A 114 -2.00 0.14 -8.97
C LEU A 114 -0.92 1.09 -9.50
N ASP A 115 -0.24 0.71 -10.57
CA ASP A 115 0.79 1.52 -11.23
C ASP A 115 0.57 1.48 -12.75
N THR A 116 1.04 2.48 -13.47
CA THR A 116 1.11 2.44 -14.94
C THR A 116 2.29 1.57 -15.41
N ARG A 117 2.23 1.01 -16.63
CA ARG A 117 3.40 0.34 -17.23
C ARG A 117 4.61 1.25 -17.34
N GLU A 118 4.39 2.52 -17.63
CA GLU A 118 5.43 3.52 -17.75
C GLU A 118 6.11 3.75 -16.40
N GLU A 119 5.36 3.87 -15.31
CA GLU A 119 5.94 3.91 -13.95
C GLU A 119 6.74 2.63 -13.68
N ILE A 120 6.18 1.44 -13.98
CA ILE A 120 6.89 0.16 -13.82
C ILE A 120 8.18 0.09 -14.64
N ALA A 121 8.21 0.66 -15.85
CA ALA A 121 9.34 0.64 -16.77
C ALA A 121 10.38 1.74 -16.49
N LEU A 122 9.95 2.92 -16.03
CA LEU A 122 10.83 4.01 -15.57
C LEU A 122 11.80 3.52 -14.49
N PHE A 123 11.36 2.59 -13.63
CA PHE A 123 12.20 1.95 -12.61
C PHE A 123 13.20 0.93 -13.16
N LYS A 124 12.94 0.33 -14.32
CA LYS A 124 13.82 -0.68 -14.93
C LYS A 124 14.84 -0.07 -15.90
N ASP A 125 14.43 0.95 -16.66
CA ASP A 125 15.17 1.40 -17.85
C ASP A 125 15.73 2.84 -17.72
N GLY A 126 15.51 3.53 -16.59
CA GLY A 126 16.15 4.83 -16.30
C GLY A 126 15.70 5.99 -17.20
N GLN A 127 14.51 5.90 -17.79
CA GLN A 127 13.92 6.98 -18.60
C GLN A 127 13.57 8.21 -17.74
N GLN A 128 13.53 9.40 -18.33
CA GLN A 128 13.07 10.61 -17.64
C GLN A 128 11.58 10.88 -17.93
N PRO A 129 10.76 11.19 -16.92
CA PRO A 129 9.35 11.52 -17.12
C PRO A 129 9.19 12.84 -17.89
N VAL A 130 8.12 12.95 -18.68
CA VAL A 130 7.78 14.17 -19.42
C VAL A 130 7.17 15.20 -18.45
N GLY A 131 7.70 16.42 -18.43
CA GLY A 131 7.19 17.50 -17.60
C GLY A 131 5.88 18.10 -18.15
N GLU A 132 4.88 18.29 -17.28
CA GLU A 132 3.67 19.06 -17.59
C GLU A 132 3.92 20.57 -17.36
N ARG A 133 3.22 21.44 -18.10
CA ARG A 133 3.25 22.89 -17.85
C ARG A 133 2.47 23.23 -16.58
N VAL A 134 2.93 24.25 -15.87
CA VAL A 134 2.32 24.78 -14.64
C VAL A 134 2.20 26.29 -14.81
N ASP A 135 1.01 26.75 -15.21
CA ASP A 135 0.82 28.14 -15.63
C ASP A 135 0.12 28.98 -14.56
N ASP A 136 -0.66 28.38 -13.66
CA ASP A 136 -1.36 29.08 -12.58
C ASP A 136 -1.26 28.41 -11.19
N PHE A 137 -1.90 29.02 -10.20
CA PHE A 137 -1.89 28.53 -8.81
C PHE A 137 -2.61 27.18 -8.65
N PHE A 138 -3.67 26.93 -9.41
CA PHE A 138 -4.42 25.67 -9.36
C PHE A 138 -3.65 24.54 -10.04
N ASP A 139 -2.97 24.83 -11.15
CA ASP A 139 -2.00 23.94 -11.78
C ASP A 139 -0.88 23.61 -10.82
N TYR A 140 -0.30 24.62 -10.16
CA TYR A 140 0.77 24.44 -9.18
C TYR A 140 0.32 23.57 -8.01
N SER A 141 -0.84 23.87 -7.43
CA SER A 141 -1.37 23.13 -6.27
C SER A 141 -1.68 21.67 -6.65
N SER A 142 -2.24 21.46 -7.85
CA SER A 142 -2.50 20.12 -8.39
C SER A 142 -1.20 19.37 -8.67
N ALA A 143 -0.20 20.03 -9.28
CA ALA A 143 1.11 19.46 -9.56
C ALA A 143 1.83 19.08 -8.26
N LEU A 144 1.80 19.95 -7.24
CA LEU A 144 2.39 19.70 -5.93
C LEU A 144 1.73 18.50 -5.24
N LEU A 145 0.39 18.46 -5.20
CA LEU A 145 -0.33 17.32 -4.63
C LEU A 145 -0.01 16.03 -5.37
N ARG A 146 -0.01 16.06 -6.71
CA ARG A 146 0.39 14.91 -7.54
C ARG A 146 1.81 14.47 -7.24
N SER A 147 2.76 15.39 -7.08
CA SER A 147 4.15 15.06 -6.71
C SER A 147 4.21 14.35 -5.36
N VAL A 148 3.47 14.82 -4.35
CA VAL A 148 3.40 14.17 -3.03
C VAL A 148 2.83 12.76 -3.14
N LEU A 149 1.70 12.59 -3.84
CA LEU A 149 1.07 11.29 -4.06
C LEU A 149 1.99 10.34 -4.86
N ASN A 150 2.70 10.86 -5.86
CA ASN A 150 3.64 10.09 -6.67
C ASN A 150 4.87 9.66 -5.87
N VAL A 151 5.35 10.46 -4.92
CA VAL A 151 6.43 10.04 -3.99
C VAL A 151 5.98 8.88 -3.13
N GLN A 152 4.72 8.84 -2.72
CA GLN A 152 4.19 7.70 -1.95
C GLN A 152 4.05 6.44 -2.79
N ASN A 153 3.63 6.55 -4.06
CA ASN A 153 3.73 5.44 -5.01
C ASN A 153 5.20 4.99 -5.15
N ASN A 154 6.11 5.92 -5.36
CA ASN A 154 7.53 5.64 -5.59
C ASN A 154 8.32 5.23 -4.32
N SER A 155 7.71 5.31 -3.14
CA SER A 155 8.38 4.96 -1.89
C SER A 155 8.79 3.49 -1.92
N HIS A 156 10.10 3.27 -1.97
CA HIS A 156 10.72 1.97 -2.14
C HIS A 156 10.24 1.03 -1.03
N LEU A 157 9.42 0.08 -1.41
CA LEU A 157 9.15 -1.08 -0.58
C LEU A 157 10.44 -1.89 -0.44
N HIS A 158 10.56 -2.69 0.62
CA HIS A 158 11.74 -3.53 0.71
C HIS A 158 11.74 -4.52 -0.46
N SER A 159 12.93 -4.98 -0.84
CA SER A 159 13.11 -5.87 -1.99
C SER A 159 12.43 -7.24 -1.86
N ASP A 160 11.75 -7.52 -0.76
CA ASP A 160 10.92 -8.71 -0.53
C ASP A 160 9.41 -8.42 -0.59
N ASP A 161 8.98 -7.17 -0.44
CA ASP A 161 7.57 -6.78 -0.49
C ASP A 161 6.95 -6.97 -1.87
N TRP A 162 7.74 -6.86 -2.95
CA TRP A 162 7.25 -7.13 -4.30
C TRP A 162 6.78 -8.58 -4.46
N GLN A 163 7.35 -9.51 -3.69
CA GLN A 163 7.01 -10.93 -3.77
C GLN A 163 5.63 -11.24 -3.19
N ARG A 164 5.07 -10.31 -2.41
CA ARG A 164 3.71 -10.36 -1.89
C ARG A 164 2.80 -9.26 -2.46
N THR A 165 3.18 -8.69 -3.60
CA THR A 165 2.47 -7.60 -4.24
C THR A 165 2.01 -8.00 -5.63
N ILE A 166 0.72 -7.89 -5.88
CA ILE A 166 0.12 -8.01 -7.20
C ILE A 166 0.14 -6.63 -7.83
N TYR A 167 0.90 -6.49 -8.92
CA TYR A 167 0.91 -5.26 -9.71
C TYR A 167 -0.22 -5.28 -10.74
N ILE A 168 -1.01 -4.22 -10.76
CA ILE A 168 -2.14 -4.04 -11.67
C ILE A 168 -1.87 -2.79 -12.49
N ASP A 169 -1.82 -2.99 -13.81
CA ASP A 169 -1.65 -1.93 -14.79
C ASP A 169 -2.90 -1.04 -14.86
N THR A 170 -2.75 0.24 -14.55
CA THR A 170 -3.83 1.23 -14.63
C THR A 170 -4.11 1.71 -16.06
N LEU A 171 -3.34 1.25 -17.05
CA LEU A 171 -3.52 1.58 -18.47
C LEU A 171 -3.43 3.09 -18.76
N GLY A 172 -2.62 3.80 -17.96
CA GLY A 172 -2.47 5.25 -18.02
C GLY A 172 -3.63 6.03 -17.36
N ILE A 173 -4.60 5.34 -16.75
CA ILE A 173 -5.72 5.99 -16.06
C ILE A 173 -5.27 6.46 -14.69
N ARG A 174 -5.51 7.75 -14.41
CA ARG A 174 -5.10 8.40 -13.16
C ARG A 174 -6.12 8.14 -12.05
N SER A 175 -5.65 8.15 -10.80
CA SER A 175 -6.51 8.04 -9.60
C SER A 175 -7.54 9.17 -9.47
N THR A 176 -7.28 10.31 -10.11
CA THR A 176 -8.14 11.51 -10.12
C THR A 176 -8.93 11.67 -11.43
N ASP A 177 -8.96 10.63 -12.28
CA ASP A 177 -9.84 10.59 -13.44
C ASP A 177 -11.23 10.10 -13.04
N PHE A 178 -12.13 11.05 -12.77
CA PHE A 178 -13.51 10.75 -12.35
C PHE A 178 -14.47 10.50 -13.53
N SER A 179 -14.01 10.65 -14.79
CA SER A 179 -14.87 10.61 -15.98
C SER A 179 -14.63 9.35 -16.82
N LEU A 180 -14.73 8.19 -16.17
CA LEU A 180 -14.48 6.90 -16.81
C LEU A 180 -15.70 6.38 -17.58
N ASP A 181 -15.50 6.08 -18.87
CA ASP A 181 -16.47 5.35 -19.67
C ASP A 181 -16.50 3.85 -19.31
N ASP A 182 -17.57 3.16 -19.69
CA ASP A 182 -17.74 1.74 -19.35
C ASP A 182 -16.72 0.82 -20.02
N ARG A 183 -16.13 1.24 -21.15
CA ARG A 183 -15.06 0.50 -21.81
C ARG A 183 -13.77 0.61 -21.01
N GLN A 184 -13.41 1.78 -20.50
CA GLN A 184 -12.27 2.01 -19.61
C GLN A 184 -12.44 1.20 -18.32
N LYS A 185 -13.62 1.26 -17.67
CA LYS A 185 -13.92 0.44 -16.48
C LYS A 185 -13.73 -1.05 -16.75
N ARG A 186 -14.28 -1.58 -17.84
CA ARG A 186 -14.11 -3.00 -18.22
C ARG A 186 -12.65 -3.37 -18.47
N ARG A 187 -11.87 -2.47 -19.08
CA ARG A 187 -10.42 -2.68 -19.29
C ARG A 187 -9.65 -2.72 -17.97
N LEU A 188 -9.96 -1.83 -17.02
CA LEU A 188 -9.35 -1.84 -15.68
C LEU A 188 -9.69 -3.12 -14.91
N ILE A 189 -10.95 -3.56 -14.94
CA ILE A 189 -11.37 -4.82 -14.30
C ILE A 189 -10.58 -6.00 -14.90
N ARG A 190 -10.44 -6.04 -16.23
CA ARG A 190 -9.67 -7.08 -16.91
C ARG A 190 -8.18 -7.01 -16.54
N ALA A 191 -7.59 -5.82 -16.50
CA ALA A 191 -6.19 -5.65 -16.09
C ALA A 191 -5.95 -6.16 -14.66
N GLY A 192 -6.90 -5.93 -13.75
CA GLY A 192 -6.88 -6.51 -12.41
C GLY A 192 -6.90 -8.04 -12.42
N ALA A 193 -7.80 -8.65 -13.19
CA ALA A 193 -7.88 -10.11 -13.33
C ALA A 193 -6.59 -10.69 -13.94
N ASP A 194 -6.08 -10.09 -15.02
CA ASP A 194 -4.86 -10.51 -15.70
C ASP A 194 -3.64 -10.42 -14.76
N GLY A 195 -3.54 -9.34 -13.97
CA GLY A 195 -2.46 -9.16 -12.99
C GLY A 195 -2.48 -10.21 -11.86
N VAL A 196 -3.67 -10.54 -11.36
CA VAL A 196 -3.86 -11.61 -10.37
C VAL A 196 -3.48 -12.96 -10.94
N SER A 197 -3.96 -13.31 -12.14
CA SER A 197 -3.60 -14.56 -12.80
C SER A 197 -2.09 -14.69 -13.02
N ALA A 198 -1.44 -13.64 -13.54
CA ALA A 198 0.00 -13.64 -13.77
C ALA A 198 0.80 -13.83 -12.46
N TYR A 199 0.36 -13.20 -11.36
CA TYR A 199 1.00 -13.38 -10.06
C TYR A 199 0.87 -14.82 -9.55
N PHE A 200 -0.32 -15.42 -9.62
CA PHE A 200 -0.51 -16.79 -9.13
C PHE A 200 0.15 -17.83 -10.03
N ASP A 201 0.19 -17.63 -11.35
CA ASP A 201 0.96 -18.49 -12.26
C ASP A 201 2.45 -18.50 -11.89
N TRP A 202 3.02 -17.35 -11.55
CA TRP A 202 4.39 -17.24 -11.05
C TRP A 202 4.55 -17.89 -9.66
N TYR A 203 3.68 -17.55 -8.71
CA TYR A 203 3.76 -18.01 -7.33
C TYR A 203 3.63 -19.54 -7.23
N ASP A 204 2.64 -20.11 -7.91
CA ASP A 204 2.35 -21.55 -7.92
C ASP A 204 3.30 -22.33 -8.83
N GLY A 205 3.93 -21.66 -9.81
CA GLY A 205 4.97 -22.24 -10.67
C GLY A 205 6.35 -22.31 -10.00
N ALA A 206 6.64 -21.46 -9.02
CA ALA A 206 7.95 -21.34 -8.39
C ALA A 206 8.38 -22.60 -7.62
N ARG A 207 9.66 -23.02 -7.75
CA ARG A 207 10.20 -24.23 -7.10
C ARG A 207 11.63 -24.00 -6.59
N GLY A 208 12.01 -24.74 -5.55
CA GLY A 208 13.38 -24.74 -5.03
C GLY A 208 13.84 -23.34 -4.63
N ARG A 209 14.97 -22.89 -5.20
CA ARG A 209 15.56 -21.57 -4.93
C ARG A 209 14.76 -20.39 -5.50
N LEU A 210 13.85 -20.65 -6.44
CA LEU A 210 12.99 -19.62 -7.03
C LEU A 210 11.73 -19.36 -6.21
N LEU A 211 11.52 -20.08 -5.09
CA LEU A 211 10.36 -19.87 -4.23
C LEU A 211 10.36 -18.44 -3.70
N PRO A 212 9.22 -17.73 -3.79
CA PRO A 212 9.14 -16.41 -3.24
C PRO A 212 9.15 -16.46 -1.70
N CYS A 213 9.65 -15.42 -1.06
CA CYS A 213 9.89 -15.35 0.36
C CYS A 213 8.60 -15.41 1.19
N ASN A 214 7.48 -14.98 0.62
CA ASN A 214 6.13 -15.16 1.15
C ASN A 214 5.55 -16.56 0.92
N HIS A 215 6.25 -17.46 0.24
CA HIS A 215 5.81 -18.85 0.15
C HIS A 215 5.99 -19.57 1.51
N PRO A 216 4.99 -20.35 2.00
CA PRO A 216 5.08 -21.05 3.28
C PRO A 216 6.28 -22.02 3.36
N ARG A 217 6.69 -22.58 2.21
CA ARG A 217 7.86 -23.47 2.12
C ARG A 217 9.21 -22.75 2.04
N TYR A 218 9.23 -21.43 1.84
CA TYR A 218 10.48 -20.67 1.76
C TYR A 218 11.19 -20.64 3.12
N LYS A 219 12.51 -20.88 3.11
CA LYS A 219 13.38 -20.85 4.29
C LYS A 219 14.48 -19.81 4.10
N ALA A 220 14.67 -18.93 5.09
CA ALA A 220 15.76 -17.94 5.07
C ALA A 220 17.13 -18.62 4.97
N GLY A 221 18.02 -18.10 4.11
CA GLY A 221 19.35 -18.65 3.84
C GLY A 221 19.45 -19.49 2.55
N GLN A 222 18.35 -19.65 1.81
CA GLN A 222 18.40 -19.97 0.38
C GLN A 222 18.64 -18.64 -0.35
N GLU A 223 19.90 -18.27 -0.57
CA GLU A 223 20.23 -17.09 -1.38
C GLU A 223 19.56 -17.21 -2.75
N ALA A 224 18.78 -16.19 -3.10
CA ALA A 224 18.30 -15.93 -4.45
C ALA A 224 19.32 -15.07 -5.19
#